data_AF-A0A1Q7YL65-F1
#
_entry.id   AF-A0A1Q7YL65-F1
#
_cell.length_a   1.000
_cell.length_b   1.000
_cell.length_c   1.000
_cell.angle_alpha   90.00
_cell.angle_beta   90.00
_cell.angle_gamma   90.00
#
_symmetry.space_group_name_H-M   'P 1'
#
loop_
_entity.id
_entity.type
_entity.pdbx_description
1 polymer ?
#
loop_
_entity_poly.entity_id
_entity_poly.type
_entity_poly.pdbx_seq_one_letter_code
_entity_poly.pdbx_strand_id
1 'polypeptide(L)'
;MARGLPGADSSGQVTAALVQAATNCFGETPKFWGRYFKSPTGGSFAEYRHKVEDPVLAAASIKLLPIAQQTAHVNGDEDQGASDAQLNVADILATFPKDILVSQGGQFLMFLDVEGVSDKAPSLSIDYYTGWANTLVDFSRSQTGGAVTLLPCVYARQLDNVTWNVLVKAVASGIPCHGAWVARYPKDAACTPIDFNNGLAIPQVKLPFDVLIWQYYENCLNGDIDLNQANPNINAEDEFLGKLILPPSAS
;
A
#
# COMPACT_ATOMS: atom_id res chain seq x y z
N MET A 1 23.12 10.52 3.78
CA MET A 1 21.86 9.88 3.35
C MET A 1 20.74 10.60 4.07
N ALA A 2 19.53 10.67 3.50
CA ALA A 2 18.40 11.36 4.10
C ALA A 2 17.38 10.34 4.59
N ARG A 3 16.69 10.65 5.68
CA ARG A 3 15.54 9.88 6.15
C ARG A 3 14.30 10.34 5.39
N GLY A 4 13.49 9.38 4.96
CA GLY A 4 12.17 9.63 4.41
C GLY A 4 11.14 10.03 5.47
N LEU A 5 9.96 10.45 5.02
CA LEU A 5 8.81 10.62 5.93
C LEU A 5 8.44 9.26 6.53
N PRO A 6 8.28 9.14 7.86
CA PRO A 6 8.01 7.86 8.49
C PRO A 6 6.58 7.39 8.20
N GLY A 7 6.42 6.08 8.10
CA GLY A 7 5.13 5.42 8.04
C GLY A 7 5.16 4.09 8.76
N ALA A 8 3.98 3.57 9.06
CA ALA A 8 3.83 2.24 9.65
C ALA A 8 2.86 1.42 8.79
N ASP A 9 2.84 0.12 8.98
CA ASP A 9 1.70 -0.71 8.61
C ASP A 9 1.47 -1.75 9.70
N SER A 10 0.26 -2.28 9.77
CA SER A 10 -0.10 -3.24 10.80
C SER A 10 -1.18 -4.18 10.30
N SER A 11 -1.19 -5.41 10.81
CA SER A 11 -2.35 -6.29 10.70
C SER A 11 -3.39 -5.96 11.77
N GLY A 12 -2.96 -5.58 12.98
CA GLY A 12 -3.86 -5.12 14.03
C GLY A 12 -4.52 -3.77 13.73
N GLN A 13 -5.63 -3.49 14.42
CA GLN A 13 -6.30 -2.19 14.39
C GLN A 13 -5.37 -1.07 14.85
N VAL A 14 -5.45 0.09 14.19
CA VAL A 14 -4.77 1.29 14.65
C VAL A 14 -5.53 1.90 15.83
N THR A 15 -4.86 1.96 16.98
CA THR A 15 -5.36 2.62 18.19
C THR A 15 -4.55 3.86 18.51
N ALA A 16 -5.10 4.80 19.29
CA ALA A 16 -4.36 5.98 19.73
C ALA A 16 -3.08 5.62 20.51
N ALA A 17 -3.12 4.54 21.31
CA ALA A 17 -1.95 4.03 22.01
C ALA A 17 -0.88 3.52 21.03
N LEU A 18 -1.30 2.84 19.96
CA LEU A 18 -0.38 2.35 18.93
C LEU A 18 0.24 3.51 18.13
N VAL A 19 -0.55 4.55 17.79
CA VAL A 19 -0.04 5.78 17.17
C VAL A 19 0.98 6.47 18.07
N GLN A 20 0.72 6.54 19.38
CA GLN A 20 1.67 7.13 20.33
C GLN A 20 2.96 6.29 20.45
N ALA A 21 2.84 4.96 20.49
CA ALA A 21 4.00 4.07 20.54
C ALA A 21 4.85 4.18 19.26
N ALA A 22 4.22 4.21 18.09
CA ALA A 22 4.88 4.47 16.81
C ALA A 22 5.55 5.86 16.81
N THR A 23 4.85 6.90 17.27
CA THR A 23 5.41 8.26 17.38
C THR A 23 6.67 8.29 18.25
N ASN A 24 6.67 7.58 19.38
CA ASN A 24 7.83 7.46 20.25
C ASN A 24 8.98 6.69 19.57
N CYS A 25 8.67 5.65 18.79
CA CYS A 25 9.66 4.88 18.04
C CYS A 25 10.33 5.72 16.94
N PHE A 26 9.54 6.43 16.14
CA PHE A 26 10.03 7.26 15.03
C PHE A 26 10.67 8.57 15.50
N GLY A 27 10.30 9.07 16.68
CA GLY A 27 10.63 10.42 17.16
C GLY A 27 9.72 11.51 16.58
N GLU A 28 8.78 11.15 15.71
CA GLU A 28 7.74 12.00 15.14
C GLU A 28 6.52 11.15 14.76
N THR A 29 5.36 11.77 14.58
CA THR A 29 4.14 11.04 14.18
C THR A 29 4.27 10.52 12.74
N PRO A 30 3.96 9.23 12.49
CA PRO A 30 3.90 8.69 11.13
C PRO A 30 3.05 9.55 10.19
N LYS A 31 3.45 9.69 8.93
CA LYS A 31 2.68 10.44 7.92
C LYS A 31 1.67 9.55 7.19
N PHE A 32 1.92 8.26 7.16
CA PHE A 32 1.04 7.28 6.54
C PHE A 32 0.97 5.97 7.34
N TRP A 33 -0.13 5.24 7.17
CA TRP A 33 -0.35 3.93 7.79
C TRP A 33 -0.95 2.93 6.80
N GLY A 34 -0.25 1.81 6.56
CA GLY A 34 -0.69 0.71 5.72
C GLY A 34 -1.78 -0.13 6.38
N ARG A 35 -2.95 -0.27 5.72
CA ARG A 35 -4.06 -1.12 6.20
C ARG A 35 -4.74 -1.84 5.06
N TYR A 36 -5.30 -3.01 5.39
CA TYR A 36 -5.75 -3.99 4.42
C TYR A 36 -7.21 -3.80 4.03
N PHE A 37 -7.46 -3.94 2.73
CA PHE A 37 -8.76 -3.97 2.09
C PHE A 37 -8.84 -5.25 1.27
N LYS A 38 -9.78 -6.13 1.62
CA LYS A 38 -9.96 -7.40 0.91
C LYS A 38 -11.28 -7.46 0.16
N SER A 39 -12.36 -7.14 0.85
CA SER A 39 -13.73 -7.18 0.32
C SER A 39 -14.71 -6.60 1.34
N PRO A 40 -15.86 -6.05 0.92
CA PRO A 40 -16.86 -5.45 1.83
C PRO A 40 -17.40 -6.39 2.92
N THR A 41 -17.27 -7.71 2.72
CA THR A 41 -17.77 -8.76 3.63
C THR A 41 -16.65 -9.53 4.32
N GLY A 42 -15.39 -9.19 4.04
CA GLY A 42 -14.22 -9.89 4.56
C GLY A 42 -13.87 -9.41 5.95
N GLY A 43 -14.18 -10.20 6.99
CA GLY A 43 -13.85 -9.85 8.38
C GLY A 43 -12.47 -10.33 8.81
N SER A 44 -11.43 -10.21 7.96
CA SER A 44 -10.10 -10.70 8.34
C SER A 44 -9.58 -9.95 9.58
N PHE A 45 -8.67 -10.57 10.34
CA PHE A 45 -8.02 -9.87 11.45
C PHE A 45 -7.34 -8.58 10.97
N ALA A 46 -6.76 -8.64 9.76
CA ALA A 46 -6.02 -7.58 9.12
C ALA A 46 -6.88 -6.42 8.59
N GLU A 47 -8.17 -6.66 8.35
CA GLU A 47 -9.07 -5.73 7.66
C GLU A 47 -9.12 -4.35 8.33
N TYR A 48 -9.16 -3.29 7.52
CA TYR A 48 -9.37 -1.93 7.99
C TYR A 48 -10.77 -1.75 8.60
N ARG A 49 -10.83 -1.22 9.82
CA ARG A 49 -12.07 -1.03 10.58
C ARG A 49 -12.35 0.46 10.74
N HIS A 50 -12.83 1.08 9.66
CA HIS A 50 -13.05 2.52 9.56
C HIS A 50 -13.77 3.16 10.76
N LYS A 51 -14.81 2.51 11.32
CA LYS A 51 -15.55 3.03 12.49
C LYS A 51 -14.67 3.26 13.73
N VAL A 52 -13.58 2.51 13.87
CA VAL A 52 -12.66 2.57 15.02
C VAL A 52 -11.37 3.29 14.64
N GLU A 53 -10.89 3.07 13.42
CA GLU A 53 -9.58 3.53 12.97
C GLU A 53 -9.62 4.96 12.36
N ASP A 54 -10.72 5.36 11.72
CA ASP A 54 -10.85 6.70 11.09
C ASP A 54 -10.59 7.83 12.10
N PRO A 55 -11.25 7.88 13.28
CA PRO A 55 -11.06 9.00 14.20
C PRO A 55 -9.63 9.08 14.74
N VAL A 56 -8.97 7.92 14.91
CA VAL A 56 -7.60 7.83 15.41
C VAL A 56 -6.62 8.37 14.38
N LEU A 57 -6.72 7.90 13.12
CA LEU A 57 -5.84 8.33 12.04
C LEU A 57 -6.08 9.80 11.67
N ALA A 58 -7.34 10.23 11.59
CA ALA A 58 -7.70 11.61 11.29
C ALA A 58 -7.18 12.59 12.34
N ALA A 59 -7.34 12.27 13.64
CA ALA A 59 -6.87 13.13 14.74
C ALA A 59 -5.35 13.33 14.71
N ALA A 60 -4.60 12.32 14.24
CA ALA A 60 -3.15 12.38 14.10
C ALA A 60 -2.68 12.88 12.71
N SER A 61 -3.62 13.24 11.80
CA SER A 61 -3.33 13.61 10.41
C SER A 61 -2.53 12.55 9.65
N ILE A 62 -2.78 11.27 9.94
CA ILE A 62 -2.11 10.13 9.32
C ILE A 62 -2.92 9.70 8.10
N LYS A 63 -2.26 9.67 6.95
CA LYS A 63 -2.86 9.19 5.70
C LYS A 63 -2.95 7.67 5.68
N LEU A 64 -4.06 7.14 5.21
CA LEU A 64 -4.26 5.72 4.99
C LEU A 64 -3.59 5.30 3.68
N LEU A 65 -2.77 4.26 3.75
CA LEU A 65 -2.13 3.58 2.63
C LEU A 65 -2.88 2.27 2.37
N PRO A 66 -3.76 2.19 1.34
CA PRO A 66 -4.57 1.01 1.08
C PRO A 66 -3.75 -0.17 0.55
N ILE A 67 -3.92 -1.33 1.17
CA ILE A 67 -3.26 -2.59 0.78
C ILE A 67 -4.32 -3.59 0.29
N ALA A 68 -4.20 -4.07 -0.94
CA ALA A 68 -5.04 -5.13 -1.47
C ALA A 68 -4.57 -6.49 -0.94
N GLN A 69 -5.35 -7.09 -0.04
CA GLN A 69 -4.99 -8.35 0.64
C GLN A 69 -5.33 -9.59 -0.21
N GLN A 70 -4.60 -9.80 -1.30
CA GLN A 70 -4.83 -10.89 -2.26
C GLN A 70 -3.62 -11.80 -2.46
N THR A 71 -2.69 -11.80 -1.51
CA THR A 71 -1.36 -12.43 -1.58
C THR A 71 -1.39 -13.87 -2.08
N ALA A 72 -2.41 -14.66 -1.74
CA ALA A 72 -2.52 -16.06 -2.15
C ALA A 72 -3.00 -16.27 -3.61
N HIS A 73 -3.49 -15.21 -4.27
CA HIS A 73 -4.07 -15.27 -5.61
C HIS A 73 -3.17 -14.63 -6.68
N VAL A 74 -2.11 -13.91 -6.29
CA VAL A 74 -1.33 -13.04 -7.19
C VAL A 74 -0.62 -13.74 -8.35
N ASN A 75 -0.55 -15.08 -8.34
CA ASN A 75 -0.06 -15.89 -9.46
C ASN A 75 -1.17 -16.48 -10.35
N GLY A 76 -2.42 -16.08 -10.14
CA GLY A 76 -3.60 -16.55 -10.87
C GLY A 76 -3.67 -16.03 -12.31
N ASP A 77 -4.87 -16.10 -12.87
CA ASP A 77 -5.18 -15.61 -14.22
C ASP A 77 -5.82 -14.22 -14.20
N GLU A 78 -6.10 -13.71 -15.39
CA GLU A 78 -6.69 -12.39 -15.61
C GLU A 78 -8.08 -12.25 -14.96
N ASP A 79 -8.93 -13.29 -15.05
CA ASP A 79 -10.28 -13.29 -14.49
C ASP A 79 -10.24 -13.22 -12.96
N GLN A 80 -9.35 -13.99 -12.32
CA GLN A 80 -9.13 -13.94 -10.88
C GLN A 80 -8.64 -12.55 -10.44
N GLY A 81 -7.68 -11.98 -11.17
CA GLY A 81 -7.19 -10.62 -10.90
C GLY A 81 -8.28 -9.56 -11.00
N ALA A 82 -9.12 -9.65 -12.03
CA ALA A 82 -10.26 -8.75 -12.22
C ALA A 82 -11.29 -8.87 -11.09
N SER A 83 -11.65 -10.11 -10.70
CA SER A 83 -12.57 -10.37 -9.60
C SER A 83 -12.06 -9.79 -8.28
N ASP A 84 -10.79 -10.01 -7.95
CA ASP A 84 -10.17 -9.50 -6.74
C ASP A 84 -10.12 -7.96 -6.72
N ALA A 85 -9.81 -7.33 -7.86
CA ALA A 85 -9.82 -5.87 -7.98
C ALA A 85 -11.22 -5.27 -7.77
N GLN A 86 -12.28 -5.91 -8.26
CA GLN A 86 -13.66 -5.45 -8.01
C GLN A 86 -14.00 -5.48 -6.51
N LEU A 87 -13.58 -6.53 -5.80
CA LEU A 87 -13.77 -6.62 -4.36
C LEU A 87 -13.01 -5.51 -3.62
N ASN A 88 -11.75 -5.26 -4.01
CA ASN A 88 -10.93 -4.20 -3.44
C ASN A 88 -11.55 -2.80 -3.66
N VAL A 89 -12.00 -2.50 -4.88
CA VAL A 89 -12.69 -1.23 -5.19
C VAL A 89 -13.99 -1.09 -4.40
N ALA A 90 -14.81 -2.14 -4.37
CA ALA A 90 -16.08 -2.12 -3.66
C ALA A 90 -15.88 -1.85 -2.17
N ASP A 91 -14.82 -2.41 -1.59
CA ASP A 91 -14.47 -2.23 -0.17
C ASP A 91 -14.07 -0.78 0.15
N ILE A 92 -13.21 -0.19 -0.68
CA ILE A 92 -12.83 1.23 -0.57
C ILE A 92 -14.06 2.14 -0.68
N LEU A 93 -14.93 1.90 -1.65
CA LEU A 93 -16.11 2.74 -1.88
C LEU A 93 -17.24 2.51 -0.86
N ALA A 94 -17.30 1.33 -0.25
CA ALA A 94 -18.18 1.05 0.88
C ALA A 94 -17.67 1.71 2.17
N THR A 95 -16.35 1.81 2.31
CA THR A 95 -15.70 2.41 3.47
C THR A 95 -15.72 3.93 3.43
N PHE A 96 -15.37 4.53 2.30
CA PHE A 96 -15.25 5.98 2.15
C PHE A 96 -16.34 6.55 1.25
N PRO A 97 -17.17 7.48 1.75
CA PRO A 97 -18.11 8.21 0.92
C PRO A 97 -17.43 8.86 -0.28
N LYS A 98 -18.03 8.71 -1.47
CA LYS A 98 -17.53 9.26 -2.73
C LYS A 98 -17.14 10.74 -2.61
N ASP A 99 -17.97 11.57 -1.97
CA ASP A 99 -17.73 13.01 -1.87
C ASP A 99 -16.45 13.34 -1.08
N ILE A 100 -16.10 12.52 -0.09
CA ILE A 100 -14.84 12.64 0.65
C ILE A 100 -13.66 12.35 -0.29
N LEU A 101 -13.71 11.26 -1.03
CA LEU A 101 -12.66 10.89 -2.00
C LEU A 101 -12.49 11.97 -3.08
N VAL A 102 -13.59 12.55 -3.59
CA VAL A 102 -13.54 13.65 -4.57
C VAL A 102 -12.92 14.91 -3.96
N SER A 103 -13.30 15.27 -2.73
CA SER A 103 -12.74 16.46 -2.05
C SER A 103 -11.23 16.37 -1.80
N GLN A 104 -10.68 15.15 -1.82
CA GLN A 104 -9.26 14.87 -1.65
C GLN A 104 -8.52 14.63 -2.98
N GLY A 105 -9.15 14.94 -4.11
CA GLY A 105 -8.50 14.91 -5.44
C GLY A 105 -8.92 13.75 -6.34
N GLY A 106 -9.67 12.77 -5.84
CA GLY A 106 -10.27 11.72 -6.66
C GLY A 106 -9.30 10.69 -7.27
N GLN A 107 -8.02 10.71 -6.91
CA GLN A 107 -7.02 9.75 -7.38
C GLN A 107 -6.24 9.18 -6.19
N PHE A 108 -6.30 7.85 -6.00
CA PHE A 108 -5.73 7.21 -4.82
C PHE A 108 -4.89 5.99 -5.16
N LEU A 109 -3.74 5.83 -4.51
CA LEU A 109 -2.88 4.65 -4.67
C LEU A 109 -3.49 3.45 -3.94
N MET A 110 -3.34 2.25 -4.51
CA MET A 110 -3.63 0.98 -3.83
C MET A 110 -2.52 -0.01 -4.13
N PHE A 111 -1.95 -0.61 -3.09
CA PHE A 111 -0.79 -1.49 -3.19
C PHE A 111 -1.23 -2.95 -3.16
N LEU A 112 -0.97 -3.69 -4.23
CA LEU A 112 -1.14 -5.14 -4.25
C LEU A 112 -0.05 -5.80 -3.40
N ASP A 113 -0.46 -6.61 -2.43
CA ASP A 113 0.44 -7.35 -1.54
C ASP A 113 1.00 -8.61 -2.22
N VAL A 114 2.29 -8.59 -2.59
CA VAL A 114 3.00 -9.70 -3.23
C VAL A 114 4.23 -10.09 -2.41
N GLU A 115 4.22 -11.25 -1.75
CA GLU A 115 5.36 -11.63 -0.90
C GLU A 115 6.45 -12.46 -1.60
N GLY A 116 6.13 -13.28 -2.59
CA GLY A 116 7.13 -14.02 -3.39
C GLY A 116 7.98 -15.04 -2.62
N VAL A 117 7.41 -15.71 -1.61
CA VAL A 117 8.16 -16.60 -0.69
C VAL A 117 7.77 -18.06 -0.71
N SER A 118 6.58 -18.39 -1.21
CA SER A 118 6.07 -19.76 -1.20
C SER A 118 4.89 -19.91 -2.16
N ASP A 119 4.42 -21.14 -2.38
CA ASP A 119 3.20 -21.37 -3.17
C ASP A 119 1.94 -20.74 -2.54
N LYS A 120 1.96 -20.44 -1.23
CA LYS A 120 0.87 -19.76 -0.53
C LYS A 120 0.97 -18.24 -0.57
N ALA A 121 2.12 -17.73 -0.97
CA ALA A 121 2.40 -16.31 -1.12
C ALA A 121 3.38 -16.15 -2.31
N PRO A 122 2.91 -16.46 -3.53
CA PRO A 122 3.76 -16.60 -4.70
C PRO A 122 4.22 -15.26 -5.25
N SER A 123 5.13 -15.30 -6.22
CA SER A 123 5.45 -14.15 -7.05
C SER A 123 4.30 -13.83 -8.00
N LEU A 124 4.23 -12.57 -8.43
CA LEU A 124 3.18 -12.05 -9.30
C LEU A 124 3.19 -12.72 -10.69
N SER A 125 2.02 -13.08 -11.22
CA SER A 125 1.85 -13.42 -12.63
C SER A 125 1.46 -12.19 -13.46
N ILE A 126 1.83 -12.18 -14.74
CA ILE A 126 1.47 -11.07 -15.64
C ILE A 126 -0.02 -11.04 -15.95
N ASP A 127 -0.67 -12.21 -16.08
CA ASP A 127 -2.09 -12.31 -16.39
C ASP A 127 -2.93 -11.77 -15.22
N TYR A 128 -2.63 -12.21 -14.00
CA TYR A 128 -3.28 -11.70 -12.79
C TYR A 128 -3.12 -10.19 -12.66
N TYR A 129 -1.89 -9.68 -12.79
CA TYR A 129 -1.65 -8.24 -12.67
C TYR A 129 -2.38 -7.44 -13.74
N THR A 130 -2.45 -7.96 -14.98
CA THR A 130 -3.19 -7.33 -16.08
C THR A 130 -4.67 -7.18 -15.73
N GLY A 131 -5.30 -8.27 -15.28
CA GLY A 131 -6.71 -8.26 -14.89
C GLY A 131 -6.95 -7.36 -13.69
N TRP A 132 -6.10 -7.44 -12.67
CA TRP A 132 -6.22 -6.65 -11.45
C TRP A 132 -6.03 -5.15 -11.72
N ALA A 133 -4.94 -4.74 -12.37
CA ALA A 133 -4.60 -3.34 -12.56
C ALA A 133 -5.60 -2.61 -13.48
N ASN A 134 -5.99 -3.22 -14.60
CA ASN A 134 -6.98 -2.63 -15.50
C ASN A 134 -8.34 -2.51 -14.81
N THR A 135 -8.79 -3.58 -14.15
CA THR A 135 -10.09 -3.59 -13.48
C THR A 135 -10.13 -2.61 -12.31
N LEU A 136 -9.04 -2.48 -11.55
CA LEU A 136 -8.95 -1.50 -10.46
C LEU A 136 -9.24 -0.07 -10.96
N VAL A 137 -8.62 0.31 -12.08
CA VAL A 137 -8.80 1.63 -12.72
C VAL A 137 -10.20 1.76 -13.32
N ASP A 138 -10.61 0.84 -14.17
CA ASP A 138 -11.84 0.95 -14.93
C ASP A 138 -13.08 0.81 -14.04
N PHE A 139 -13.05 -0.13 -13.10
CA PHE A 139 -14.16 -0.38 -12.21
C PHE A 139 -14.36 0.79 -11.23
N SER A 140 -13.30 1.32 -10.61
CA SER A 140 -13.42 2.48 -9.71
C SER A 140 -14.01 3.71 -10.42
N ARG A 141 -13.59 3.97 -11.67
CA ARG A 141 -14.17 5.02 -12.51
C ARG A 141 -15.63 4.72 -12.84
N SER A 142 -15.95 3.50 -13.24
CA SER A 142 -17.33 3.11 -13.60
C SER A 142 -18.31 3.31 -12.44
N GLN A 143 -17.92 2.89 -11.21
CA GLN A 143 -18.76 2.96 -10.02
C GLN A 143 -18.99 4.39 -9.54
N THR A 144 -18.14 5.33 -9.94
CA THR A 144 -18.20 6.72 -9.48
C THR A 144 -18.56 7.72 -10.57
N GLY A 145 -18.82 7.27 -11.80
CA GLY A 145 -19.04 8.16 -12.94
C GLY A 145 -17.78 8.93 -13.34
N GLY A 146 -16.59 8.34 -13.12
CA GLY A 146 -15.28 8.92 -13.42
C GLY A 146 -14.73 9.88 -12.36
N ALA A 147 -15.41 10.03 -11.22
CA ALA A 147 -15.02 10.99 -10.18
C ALA A 147 -13.88 10.48 -9.28
N VAL A 148 -13.72 9.15 -9.18
CA VAL A 148 -12.66 8.51 -8.40
C VAL A 148 -11.93 7.49 -9.28
N THR A 149 -10.61 7.47 -9.18
CA THR A 149 -9.74 6.46 -9.82
C THR A 149 -8.80 5.89 -8.77
N LEU A 150 -8.77 4.56 -8.67
CA LEU A 150 -7.74 3.85 -7.91
C LEU A 150 -6.57 3.52 -8.83
N LEU A 151 -5.35 3.79 -8.36
CA LEU A 151 -4.10 3.74 -9.09
C LEU A 151 -3.29 2.52 -8.63
N PRO A 152 -3.06 1.53 -9.51
CA PRO A 152 -2.39 0.29 -9.13
C PRO A 152 -0.93 0.52 -8.77
N CYS A 153 -0.53 0.00 -7.61
CA CYS A 153 0.84 -0.06 -7.11
C CYS A 153 1.14 -1.47 -6.60
N VAL A 154 2.40 -1.79 -6.33
CA VAL A 154 2.78 -3.11 -5.80
C VAL A 154 3.67 -2.99 -4.57
N TYR A 155 3.32 -3.73 -3.53
CA TYR A 155 4.23 -4.10 -2.46
C TYR A 155 4.93 -5.41 -2.83
N ALA A 156 6.27 -5.45 -2.78
CA ALA A 156 7.00 -6.71 -2.93
C ALA A 156 8.39 -6.69 -2.30
N ARG A 157 8.94 -7.89 -2.07
CA ARG A 157 10.32 -8.04 -1.60
C ARG A 157 11.33 -7.56 -2.64
N GLN A 158 12.37 -6.87 -2.20
CA GLN A 158 13.39 -6.31 -3.11
C GLN A 158 14.07 -7.36 -4.00
N LEU A 159 14.22 -8.59 -3.51
CA LEU A 159 14.85 -9.69 -4.24
C LEU A 159 13.88 -10.55 -5.06
N ASP A 160 12.57 -10.25 -5.06
CA ASP A 160 11.61 -10.95 -5.93
C ASP A 160 11.70 -10.43 -7.36
N ASN A 161 12.79 -10.80 -8.04
CA ASN A 161 13.03 -10.42 -9.43
C ASN A 161 11.96 -10.96 -10.39
N VAL A 162 11.20 -12.00 -10.02
CA VAL A 162 10.10 -12.50 -10.86
C VAL A 162 9.01 -11.44 -10.92
N THR A 163 8.54 -10.97 -9.75
CA THR A 163 7.54 -9.90 -9.64
C THR A 163 8.00 -8.62 -10.32
N TRP A 164 9.22 -8.16 -10.06
CA TRP A 164 9.71 -6.91 -10.67
C TRP A 164 9.80 -6.99 -12.20
N ASN A 165 10.25 -8.13 -12.76
CA ASN A 165 10.27 -8.32 -14.21
C ASN A 165 8.87 -8.40 -14.82
N VAL A 166 7.89 -8.96 -14.10
CA VAL A 166 6.49 -8.96 -14.53
C VAL A 166 5.96 -7.53 -14.65
N LEU A 167 6.24 -6.67 -13.67
CA LEU A 167 5.80 -5.27 -13.71
C LEU A 167 6.46 -4.48 -14.85
N VAL A 168 7.75 -4.71 -15.12
CA VAL A 168 8.43 -4.12 -16.30
C VAL A 168 7.72 -4.51 -17.60
N LYS A 169 7.38 -5.80 -17.75
CA LYS A 169 6.67 -6.30 -18.94
C LYS A 169 5.26 -5.73 -19.04
N ALA A 170 4.52 -5.69 -17.93
CA ALA A 170 3.17 -5.17 -17.89
C ALA A 170 3.12 -3.69 -18.32
N VAL A 171 4.00 -2.86 -17.77
CA VAL A 171 4.10 -1.44 -18.15
C VAL A 171 4.55 -1.25 -19.60
N ALA A 172 5.49 -2.08 -20.08
CA ALA A 172 5.86 -2.07 -21.50
C ALA A 172 4.70 -2.44 -22.45
N SER A 173 3.72 -3.20 -21.96
CA SER A 173 2.47 -3.54 -22.66
C SER A 173 1.32 -2.54 -22.41
N GLY A 174 1.59 -1.43 -21.71
CA GLY A 174 0.59 -0.38 -21.45
C GLY A 174 -0.28 -0.60 -20.20
N ILE A 175 0.01 -1.62 -19.39
CA ILE A 175 -0.69 -1.86 -18.11
C ILE A 175 -0.10 -0.90 -17.06
N PRO A 176 -0.92 -0.09 -16.37
CA PRO A 176 -0.40 0.93 -15.46
C PRO A 176 0.20 0.33 -14.18
N CYS A 177 1.28 0.95 -13.69
CA CYS A 177 1.81 0.80 -12.34
C CYS A 177 2.33 2.17 -11.87
N HIS A 178 1.82 2.67 -10.76
CA HIS A 178 2.09 4.03 -10.28
C HIS A 178 3.16 4.11 -9.20
N GLY A 179 3.67 2.96 -8.73
CA GLY A 179 4.79 2.95 -7.80
C GLY A 179 5.01 1.61 -7.12
N ALA A 180 6.19 1.49 -6.50
CA ALA A 180 6.58 0.34 -5.69
C ALA A 180 6.69 0.68 -4.21
N TRP A 181 6.24 -0.25 -3.37
CA TRP A 181 6.59 -0.35 -1.97
C TRP A 181 7.47 -1.58 -1.79
N VAL A 182 8.71 -1.38 -1.36
CA VAL A 182 9.73 -2.43 -1.37
C VAL A 182 9.99 -2.92 0.04
N ALA A 183 9.99 -4.22 0.27
CA ALA A 183 10.40 -4.84 1.53
C ALA A 183 11.83 -5.37 1.45
N ARG A 184 12.69 -4.87 2.33
CA ARG A 184 14.04 -5.40 2.55
C ARG A 184 14.61 -4.91 3.86
N TYR A 185 14.98 -5.84 4.73
CA TYR A 185 15.47 -5.51 6.06
C TYR A 185 16.99 -5.60 6.11
N PRO A 186 17.70 -4.58 6.64
CA PRO A 186 19.11 -4.70 6.97
C PRO A 186 19.35 -5.87 7.94
N LYS A 187 20.48 -6.56 7.82
CA LYS A 187 20.81 -7.73 8.65
C LYS A 187 20.79 -7.44 10.15
N ASP A 188 21.27 -6.26 10.53
CA ASP A 188 21.39 -5.80 11.92
C ASP A 188 20.34 -4.72 12.23
N ALA A 189 19.22 -4.73 11.50
CA ALA A 189 18.17 -3.77 11.73
C ALA A 189 17.58 -3.92 13.13
N ALA A 190 17.18 -2.80 13.72
CA ALA A 190 16.44 -2.74 14.95
C ALA A 190 15.11 -2.02 14.70
N CYS A 191 14.18 -2.16 15.64
CA CYS A 191 12.93 -1.43 15.71
C CYS A 191 13.18 0.06 16.05
N THR A 192 13.90 0.75 15.15
CA THR A 192 14.30 2.15 15.25
C THR A 192 14.40 2.76 13.85
N PRO A 193 14.19 4.08 13.70
CA PRO A 193 14.32 4.74 12.41
C PRO A 193 15.75 4.78 11.88
N ILE A 194 15.89 4.51 10.57
CA ILE A 194 17.16 4.47 9.83
C ILE A 194 17.09 5.35 8.57
N ASP A 195 18.25 5.75 8.06
CA ASP A 195 18.35 6.48 6.79
C ASP A 195 17.91 5.61 5.60
N PHE A 196 17.32 6.24 4.58
CA PHE A 196 16.93 5.54 3.36
C PHE A 196 18.17 4.96 2.65
N ASN A 197 18.12 3.67 2.32
CA ASN A 197 19.23 2.97 1.68
C ASN A 197 18.82 2.46 0.30
N ASN A 198 19.29 3.11 -0.76
CA ASN A 198 18.96 2.72 -2.14
C ASN A 198 19.35 1.27 -2.45
N GLY A 199 20.44 0.75 -1.88
CA GLY A 199 20.88 -0.63 -2.10
C GLY A 199 19.96 -1.70 -1.51
N LEU A 200 19.06 -1.30 -0.59
CA LEU A 200 18.04 -2.18 0.01
C LEU A 200 16.63 -1.82 -0.45
N ALA A 201 16.36 -0.55 -0.69
CA ALA A 201 15.03 -0.06 -1.06
C ALA A 201 14.75 -0.15 -2.56
N ILE A 202 15.77 -0.19 -3.42
CA ILE A 202 15.59 -0.22 -4.88
C ILE A 202 15.84 -1.64 -5.41
N PRO A 203 14.90 -2.24 -6.16
CA PRO A 203 15.13 -3.50 -6.85
C PRO A 203 16.29 -3.42 -7.83
N GLN A 204 16.98 -4.55 -8.04
CA GLN A 204 18.04 -4.62 -9.06
C GLN A 204 17.47 -4.53 -10.48
N VAL A 205 16.22 -4.94 -10.66
CA VAL A 205 15.47 -4.74 -11.90
C VAL A 205 15.18 -3.25 -12.07
N LYS A 206 15.54 -2.70 -13.24
CA LYS A 206 15.24 -1.30 -13.58
C LYS A 206 13.74 -1.11 -13.78
N LEU A 207 13.09 -0.42 -12.86
CA LEU A 207 11.67 -0.14 -12.91
C LEU A 207 11.36 1.05 -13.83
N PRO A 208 10.20 1.04 -14.53
CA PRO A 208 9.72 2.17 -15.34
C PRO A 208 8.90 3.19 -14.52
N PHE A 209 8.81 3.01 -13.21
CA PHE A 209 8.10 3.84 -12.24
C PHE A 209 8.93 3.95 -10.95
N ASP A 210 8.57 4.88 -10.08
CA ASP A 210 9.34 5.16 -8.86
C ASP A 210 9.09 4.16 -7.74
N VAL A 211 10.12 3.96 -6.91
CA VAL A 211 9.96 3.37 -5.58
C VAL A 211 9.46 4.46 -4.64
N LEU A 212 8.24 4.30 -4.15
CA LEU A 212 7.58 5.28 -3.29
C LEU A 212 7.88 5.03 -1.80
N ILE A 213 7.98 3.77 -1.39
CA ILE A 213 8.07 3.36 0.02
C ILE A 213 9.10 2.25 0.19
N TRP A 214 9.79 2.26 1.32
CA TRP A 214 10.61 1.15 1.79
C TRP A 214 10.11 0.66 3.16
N GLN A 215 9.70 -0.62 3.24
CA GLN A 215 9.55 -1.35 4.49
C GLN A 215 10.92 -1.88 4.90
N TYR A 216 11.49 -1.28 5.94
CA TYR A 216 12.88 -1.52 6.34
C TYR A 216 13.01 -2.34 7.61
N TYR A 217 11.90 -2.58 8.31
CA TYR A 217 11.86 -3.46 9.47
C TYR A 217 10.47 -4.07 9.64
N GLU A 218 10.41 -5.35 9.99
CA GLU A 218 9.17 -6.07 10.29
C GLU A 218 9.07 -6.40 11.80
N ASN A 219 7.85 -6.55 12.31
CA ASN A 219 7.53 -6.95 13.67
C ASN A 219 8.10 -6.04 14.78
N CYS A 220 8.11 -4.72 14.54
CA CYS A 220 8.44 -3.73 15.55
C CYS A 220 7.34 -3.64 16.62
N LEU A 221 7.69 -3.10 17.79
CA LEU A 221 6.79 -2.92 18.93
C LEU A 221 6.09 -4.24 19.35
N ASN A 222 6.87 -5.31 19.48
CA ASN A 222 6.38 -6.66 19.80
C ASN A 222 5.47 -7.28 18.72
N GLY A 223 5.65 -6.89 17.45
CA GLY A 223 4.86 -7.41 16.34
C GLY A 223 3.62 -6.57 16.00
N ASP A 224 3.44 -5.42 16.63
CA ASP A 224 2.25 -4.59 16.40
C ASP A 224 2.33 -3.78 15.10
N ILE A 225 3.55 -3.40 14.65
CA ILE A 225 3.75 -2.65 13.41
C ILE A 225 5.00 -3.10 12.64
N ASP A 226 4.99 -2.85 11.34
CA ASP A 226 6.17 -2.81 10.50
C ASP A 226 6.58 -1.34 10.26
N LEU A 227 7.89 -1.09 10.10
CA LEU A 227 8.44 0.25 9.93
C LEU A 227 8.69 0.56 8.46
N ASN A 228 8.12 1.68 8.03
CA ASN A 228 8.20 2.19 6.67
C ASN A 228 8.76 3.59 6.63
N GLN A 229 9.28 3.96 5.47
CA GLN A 229 9.55 5.35 5.14
C GLN A 229 9.29 5.61 3.65
N ALA A 230 8.79 6.80 3.34
CA ALA A 230 8.70 7.28 1.96
C ALA A 230 10.10 7.46 1.36
N ASN A 231 10.26 7.30 0.06
CA ASN A 231 11.52 7.59 -0.61
C ASN A 231 11.83 9.09 -0.53
N PRO A 232 12.97 9.53 0.06
CA PRO A 232 13.30 10.96 0.17
C PRO A 232 13.70 11.60 -1.17
N ASN A 233 13.83 10.81 -2.24
CA ASN A 233 14.23 11.29 -3.57
C ASN A 233 13.05 11.60 -4.51
N ILE A 234 11.81 11.39 -4.06
CA ILE A 234 10.59 11.76 -4.80
C ILE A 234 9.96 13.01 -4.19
N ASN A 235 9.08 13.69 -4.93
CA ASN A 235 8.20 14.69 -4.34
C ASN A 235 7.11 13.99 -3.53
N ALA A 236 7.38 13.74 -2.25
CA ALA A 236 6.51 12.93 -1.41
C ALA A 236 5.07 13.45 -1.30
N GLU A 237 4.84 14.77 -1.38
CA GLU A 237 3.49 15.33 -1.33
C GLU A 237 2.71 15.05 -2.63
N ASP A 238 3.27 15.41 -3.78
CA ASP A 238 2.53 15.32 -5.05
C ASP A 238 2.50 13.88 -5.61
N GLU A 239 3.58 13.12 -5.41
CA GLU A 239 3.72 11.79 -6.00
C GLU A 239 3.11 10.70 -5.13
N PHE A 240 3.05 10.90 -3.80
CA PHE A 240 2.68 9.88 -2.82
C PHE A 240 1.56 10.31 -1.84
N LEU A 241 1.85 11.16 -0.84
CA LEU A 241 0.93 11.49 0.26
C LEU A 241 -0.37 12.17 -0.20
N GLY A 242 -0.30 12.99 -1.25
CA GLY A 242 -1.45 13.62 -1.89
C GLY A 242 -2.39 12.63 -2.57
N LYS A 243 -1.93 11.40 -2.84
CA LYS A 243 -2.71 10.30 -3.40
C LYS A 243 -3.05 9.22 -2.36
N LEU A 244 -2.89 9.54 -1.07
CA LEU A 244 -3.36 8.71 0.03
C LEU A 244 -4.62 9.31 0.66
N ILE A 245 -5.47 8.44 1.21
CA ILE A 245 -6.75 8.84 1.79
C ILE A 245 -6.50 9.42 3.18
N LEU A 246 -6.94 10.64 3.46
CA LEU A 246 -7.08 11.09 4.84
C LEU A 246 -8.44 10.61 5.35
N PRO A 247 -8.51 9.72 6.35
CA PRO A 247 -9.80 9.29 6.89
C PRO A 247 -10.60 10.47 7.45
N PRO A 248 -11.94 10.43 7.39
CA PRO A 248 -12.77 11.46 7.99
C PRO A 248 -12.63 11.47 9.52
N SER A 249 -12.73 12.63 10.15
CA SER A 249 -12.61 12.81 11.61
C SER A 249 -13.82 12.34 12.43
N ALA A 250 -14.53 11.30 11.95
CA ALA A 250 -15.88 10.86 12.30
C ALA A 250 -17.02 11.64 11.64
N SER A 251 -17.99 10.88 11.13
CA SER A 251 -19.37 11.26 10.79
C SER A 251 -20.32 10.91 11.92
#